data_AF-A0A2J7Q8J9-F1
#
_entry.id   AF-A0A2J7Q8J9-F1
#
_cell.length_a   1.000
_cell.length_b   1.000
_cell.length_c   1.000
_cell.angle_alpha   90.00
_cell.angle_beta   90.00
_cell.angle_gamma   90.00
#
_symmetry.space_group_name_H-M   'P 1'
#
loop_
_entity.id
_entity.type
_entity.pdbx_description
1 polymer ?
#
loop_
_entity_poly.entity_id
_entity_poly.type
_entity_poly.pdbx_seq_one_letter_code
_entity_poly.pdbx_strand_id
1 'polypeptide(L)'
;MFRFAMDVNCSFLTGIWQKYGGRVRKFVRFSVLLTCTIVVIVQLCECFSKLFSPPISSHLRVVVNQSMTYPAITICRYPSYKPDVLQKYNLQNVRTTSDWEDFPYDKITLEEFWNESTYRMDEGYFLSALNALRQSVQIKSTYYLIWGQCHTILPLIQTTSSGKGSGYSVMLYQKEISYIHSENDPEEGWHIFVHPATDPWTESTQEYTGEDESLLLAVGEELHVRIGVQEYHLVDKADDHCNASLDHSHEEGSKVLVAQITDTFRIWYTFCMIKGNIFRS
;
A
#
# COMPACT_ATOMS: atom_id res chain seq x y z
N MET A 1 21.35 -31.34 -90.30
CA MET A 1 22.02 -30.74 -89.11
C MET A 1 21.13 -29.60 -88.64
N PHE A 2 20.73 -29.61 -87.37
CA PHE A 2 19.59 -28.87 -86.82
C PHE A 2 19.67 -27.34 -87.00
N ARG A 3 18.55 -26.78 -87.46
CA ARG A 3 18.12 -25.39 -87.25
C ARG A 3 18.10 -25.08 -85.75
N PHE A 4 18.53 -23.88 -85.35
CA PHE A 4 17.71 -22.98 -84.53
C PHE A 4 18.14 -21.54 -84.78
N ALA A 5 17.25 -20.81 -85.44
CA ALA A 5 17.28 -19.36 -85.54
C ALA A 5 16.91 -18.76 -84.18
N MET A 6 17.75 -17.90 -83.65
CA MET A 6 17.36 -16.86 -82.68
C MET A 6 18.03 -15.54 -83.06
N ASP A 7 17.81 -15.08 -84.29
CA ASP A 7 17.84 -13.65 -84.57
C ASP A 7 16.50 -13.08 -84.08
N VAL A 8 16.42 -12.88 -82.76
CA VAL A 8 15.34 -12.11 -82.17
C VAL A 8 15.58 -10.65 -82.53
N ASN A 9 14.72 -10.18 -83.43
CA ASN A 9 14.55 -8.84 -83.96
C ASN A 9 14.86 -7.70 -82.94
N CYS A 10 16.14 -7.38 -82.77
CA CYS A 10 16.61 -6.35 -81.82
C CYS A 10 16.20 -4.92 -82.25
N SER A 11 15.87 -4.73 -83.52
CA SER A 11 15.33 -3.48 -84.09
C SER A 11 13.86 -3.23 -83.74
N PHE A 12 13.08 -4.28 -83.47
CA PHE A 12 11.70 -4.14 -83.01
C PHE A 12 11.64 -3.76 -81.52
N LEU A 13 12.57 -4.31 -80.73
CA LEU A 13 12.72 -4.00 -79.30
C LEU A 13 13.18 -2.56 -79.07
N THR A 14 14.10 -2.02 -79.88
CA THR A 14 14.56 -0.62 -79.75
C THR A 14 13.49 0.40 -80.18
N GLY A 15 12.69 0.10 -81.21
CA GLY A 15 11.57 0.94 -81.63
C GLY A 15 10.42 1.01 -80.60
N ILE A 16 10.15 -0.10 -79.91
CA ILE A 16 9.20 -0.13 -78.78
C ILE A 16 9.77 0.61 -77.57
N TRP A 17 11.06 0.47 -77.27
CA TRP A 17 11.72 1.18 -76.18
C TRP A 17 11.76 2.71 -76.38
N GLN A 18 11.90 3.18 -77.62
CA GLN A 18 11.92 4.62 -77.93
C GLN A 18 10.52 5.24 -77.89
N LYS A 19 9.47 4.47 -78.22
CA LYS A 19 8.06 4.92 -78.20
C LYS A 19 7.36 4.73 -76.85
N TYR A 20 7.77 3.73 -76.07
CA TYR A 20 7.20 3.41 -74.75
C TYR A 20 8.13 3.73 -73.57
N GLY A 21 9.43 3.98 -73.76
CA GLY A 21 10.38 4.22 -72.67
C GLY A 21 10.05 5.45 -71.82
N GLY A 22 9.47 6.49 -72.41
CA GLY A 22 8.94 7.64 -71.66
C GLY A 22 7.69 7.29 -70.83
N ARG A 23 6.85 6.37 -71.31
CA ARG A 23 5.63 5.90 -70.63
C ARG A 23 5.97 4.90 -69.51
N VAL A 24 6.93 4.01 -69.74
CA VAL A 24 7.48 3.07 -68.74
C VAL A 24 8.16 3.83 -67.62
N ARG A 25 8.99 4.85 -67.92
CA ARG A 25 9.62 5.69 -66.89
C ARG A 25 8.60 6.44 -66.01
N LYS A 26 7.50 6.93 -66.61
CA LYS A 26 6.38 7.53 -65.85
C LYS A 26 5.64 6.51 -65.00
N PHE A 27 5.43 5.29 -65.51
CA PHE A 27 4.77 4.21 -64.79
C PHE A 27 5.59 3.71 -63.58
N VAL A 28 6.92 3.57 -63.75
CA VAL A 28 7.83 3.23 -62.64
C VAL A 28 7.81 4.33 -61.58
N ARG A 29 7.88 5.61 -61.96
CA ARG A 29 7.77 6.72 -61.01
C ARG A 29 6.42 6.74 -60.28
N PHE A 30 5.32 6.50 -61.00
CA PHE A 30 4.00 6.43 -60.40
C PHE A 30 3.87 5.25 -59.42
N SER A 31 4.38 4.07 -59.79
CA SER A 31 4.39 2.90 -58.92
C SER A 31 5.21 3.13 -57.64
N VAL A 32 6.38 3.75 -57.76
CA VAL A 32 7.22 4.06 -56.57
C VAL A 32 6.51 5.08 -55.67
N LEU A 33 5.88 6.11 -56.23
CA LEU A 33 5.09 7.07 -55.47
C LEU A 33 3.90 6.40 -54.78
N LEU A 34 3.16 5.54 -55.49
CA LEU A 34 2.03 4.80 -54.93
C LEU A 34 2.45 3.91 -53.76
N THR A 35 3.53 3.14 -53.93
CA THR A 35 4.07 2.29 -52.85
C THR A 35 4.52 3.13 -51.66
N CYS A 36 5.18 4.27 -51.89
CA CYS A 36 5.59 5.19 -50.84
C CYS A 36 4.37 5.77 -50.09
N THR A 37 3.30 6.17 -50.79
CA THR A 37 2.06 6.64 -50.18
C THR A 37 1.40 5.55 -49.33
N ILE A 38 1.34 4.31 -49.81
CA ILE A 38 0.77 3.18 -49.05
C ILE A 38 1.55 2.96 -47.74
N VAL A 39 2.89 2.95 -47.80
CA VAL A 39 3.74 2.77 -46.60
C VAL A 39 3.50 3.89 -45.58
N VAL A 40 3.38 5.14 -46.03
CA VAL A 40 3.08 6.27 -45.13
C VAL A 40 1.70 6.13 -44.49
N ILE A 41 0.67 5.72 -45.25
CA ILE A 41 -0.68 5.50 -44.71
C ILE A 41 -0.66 4.41 -43.62
N VAL A 42 0.03 3.29 -43.85
CA VAL A 42 0.14 2.21 -42.86
C VAL A 42 0.84 2.70 -41.58
N GLN A 43 1.95 3.43 -41.70
CA GLN A 43 2.66 4.00 -40.55
C GLN A 43 1.79 4.99 -39.77
N LEU A 44 0.99 5.81 -40.46
CA LEU A 44 0.04 6.71 -39.81
C LEU A 44 -1.06 5.95 -39.08
N CYS A 45 -1.63 4.90 -39.69
CA CYS A 45 -2.63 4.05 -39.03
C CYS A 45 -2.08 3.39 -37.75
N GLU A 46 -0.85 2.85 -37.79
CA GLU A 46 -0.20 2.30 -36.59
C GLU A 46 0.06 3.35 -35.52
N CYS A 47 0.47 4.56 -35.93
CA CYS A 47 0.68 5.69 -35.02
C CYS A 47 -0.63 6.12 -34.35
N PHE A 48 -1.72 6.25 -35.11
CA PHE A 48 -3.04 6.59 -34.57
C PHE A 48 -3.54 5.50 -33.64
N SER A 49 -3.36 4.21 -33.97
CA SER A 49 -3.74 3.11 -33.07
C SER A 49 -3.01 3.20 -31.73
N LYS A 50 -1.72 3.58 -31.72
CA LYS A 50 -0.94 3.78 -30.48
C LYS A 50 -1.34 5.04 -29.70
N LEU A 51 -1.84 6.07 -30.38
CA LEU A 51 -2.35 7.28 -29.75
C LEU A 51 -3.72 7.03 -29.08
N PHE A 52 -4.57 6.18 -29.66
CA PHE A 52 -5.87 5.82 -29.06
C PHE A 52 -5.72 4.87 -27.87
N SER A 53 -4.69 4.02 -27.85
CA SER A 53 -4.35 3.17 -26.71
C SER A 53 -2.88 3.41 -26.31
N PRO A 54 -2.59 4.51 -25.59
CA PRO A 54 -1.22 4.81 -25.20
C PRO A 54 -0.68 3.70 -24.29
N PRO A 55 0.51 3.15 -24.59
CA PRO A 55 1.11 2.15 -23.73
C PRO A 55 1.49 2.81 -22.39
N ILE A 56 1.02 2.23 -21.28
CA ILE A 56 1.39 2.67 -19.94
C ILE A 56 2.74 2.03 -19.60
N SER A 57 3.75 2.85 -19.31
CA SER A 57 5.05 2.41 -18.82
C SER A 57 5.27 2.84 -17.37
N SER A 58 5.67 1.91 -16.51
CA SER A 58 6.05 2.19 -15.13
C SER A 58 7.52 2.62 -15.06
N HIS A 59 7.79 3.76 -14.41
CA HIS A 59 9.14 4.21 -14.13
C HIS A 59 9.43 4.11 -12.64
N LEU A 60 10.48 3.36 -12.27
CA LEU A 60 10.96 3.29 -10.90
C LEU A 60 12.13 4.26 -10.73
N ARG A 61 12.03 5.14 -9.73
CA ARG A 61 13.14 6.00 -9.31
C ARG A 61 13.36 5.85 -7.82
N VAL A 62 14.60 5.61 -7.43
CA VAL A 62 15.02 5.70 -6.03
C VAL A 62 15.39 7.15 -5.74
N VAL A 63 14.66 7.77 -4.82
CA VAL A 63 14.93 9.13 -4.35
C VAL A 63 15.46 9.05 -2.92
N VAL A 64 16.66 9.60 -2.71
CA VAL A 64 17.24 9.71 -1.36
C VAL A 64 16.86 11.07 -0.80
N ASN A 65 15.89 11.10 0.10
CA ASN A 65 15.49 12.31 0.79
C ASN A 65 16.45 12.63 1.94
N GLN A 66 16.71 13.93 2.15
CA GLN A 66 17.55 14.43 3.25
C GLN A 66 16.81 14.48 4.58
N SER A 67 15.48 14.66 4.55
CA SER A 67 14.60 14.57 5.69
C SER A 67 13.36 13.75 5.34
N MET A 68 12.79 13.09 6.35
CA MET A 68 11.56 12.32 6.19
C MET A 68 10.73 12.36 7.47
N THR A 69 9.41 12.41 7.31
CA THR A 69 8.47 12.16 8.39
C THR A 69 8.30 10.66 8.54
N TYR A 70 8.43 10.16 9.77
CA TYR A 70 8.14 8.75 10.05
C TYR A 70 6.65 8.44 9.80
N PRO A 71 6.30 7.17 9.51
CA PRO A 71 4.90 6.76 9.45
C PRO A 71 4.28 6.77 10.85
N ALA A 72 2.95 6.77 10.90
CA ALA A 72 2.25 6.52 12.15
C ALA A 72 2.25 5.01 12.45
N ILE A 73 2.22 4.69 13.74
CA ILE A 73 2.18 3.31 14.21
C ILE A 73 0.97 3.15 15.11
N THR A 74 0.02 2.31 14.74
CA THR A 74 -1.08 1.91 15.62
C THR A 74 -0.74 0.59 16.28
N ILE A 75 -0.83 0.55 17.61
CA ILE A 75 -0.47 -0.60 18.43
C ILE A 75 -1.72 -1.06 19.16
N CYS A 76 -2.09 -2.32 18.93
CA CYS A 76 -3.27 -2.97 19.51
C CYS A 76 -2.85 -4.17 20.34
N ARG A 77 -3.51 -4.39 21.48
CA ARG A 77 -3.28 -5.56 22.33
C ARG A 77 -4.24 -6.69 21.94
N TYR A 78 -3.72 -7.91 21.93
CA TYR A 78 -4.53 -9.12 21.94
C TYR A 78 -4.18 -10.00 23.15
N PRO A 79 -5.16 -10.50 23.93
CA PRO A 79 -6.61 -10.26 23.84
C PRO A 79 -7.00 -8.80 24.08
N SER A 80 -8.02 -8.32 23.38
CA SER A 80 -8.40 -6.90 23.39
C SER A 80 -9.26 -6.47 24.58
N TYR A 81 -9.93 -7.44 25.21
CA TYR A 81 -10.89 -7.22 26.28
C TYR A 81 -10.52 -7.98 27.56
N LYS A 82 -10.87 -7.39 28.70
CA LYS A 82 -10.75 -7.97 30.04
C LYS A 82 -11.89 -8.98 30.24
N PRO A 83 -11.61 -10.28 30.35
CA PRO A 83 -12.65 -11.32 30.37
C PRO A 83 -13.57 -11.21 31.60
N ASP A 84 -13.04 -10.78 32.73
CA ASP A 84 -13.78 -10.52 33.97
C ASP A 84 -14.77 -9.36 33.82
N VAL A 85 -14.39 -8.33 33.05
CA VAL A 85 -15.27 -7.19 32.78
C VAL A 85 -16.36 -7.55 31.77
N LEU A 86 -16.06 -8.36 30.74
CA LEU A 86 -17.08 -8.82 29.80
C LEU A 86 -18.20 -9.61 30.50
N GLN A 87 -17.83 -10.51 31.42
CA GLN A 87 -18.79 -11.28 32.21
C GLN A 87 -19.70 -10.39 33.08
N LYS A 88 -19.19 -9.27 33.62
CA LYS A 88 -19.99 -8.28 34.37
C LYS A 88 -21.14 -7.71 33.54
N TYR A 89 -20.99 -7.66 32.21
CA TYR A 89 -21.96 -7.14 31.25
C TYR A 89 -22.74 -8.23 30.52
N ASN A 90 -22.67 -9.49 30.98
CA ASN A 90 -23.26 -10.66 30.33
C ASN A 90 -22.76 -10.89 28.89
N LEU A 91 -21.58 -10.38 28.54
CA LEU A 91 -20.96 -10.60 27.24
C LEU A 91 -19.96 -11.75 27.33
N GLN A 92 -20.05 -12.71 26.41
CA GLN A 92 -19.02 -13.74 26.25
C GLN A 92 -18.02 -13.33 25.17
N ASN A 93 -18.52 -12.75 24.08
CA ASN A 93 -17.71 -12.24 22.98
C ASN A 93 -18.31 -10.96 22.38
N VAL A 94 -17.51 -9.91 22.33
CA VAL A 94 -17.86 -8.60 21.76
C VAL A 94 -18.19 -8.69 20.26
N ARG A 95 -17.64 -9.69 19.55
CA ARG A 95 -17.86 -9.90 18.12
C ARG A 95 -19.22 -10.54 17.80
N THR A 96 -19.86 -11.19 18.78
CA THR A 96 -21.12 -11.89 18.55
C THR A 96 -22.30 -10.95 18.76
N THR A 97 -23.12 -10.74 17.72
CA THR A 97 -24.28 -9.83 17.78
C THR A 97 -25.33 -10.24 18.81
N SER A 98 -25.53 -11.55 19.04
CA SER A 98 -26.52 -12.04 20.02
C SER A 98 -26.18 -11.67 21.47
N ASP A 99 -24.90 -11.57 21.81
CA ASP A 99 -24.49 -11.27 23.19
C ASP A 99 -24.90 -9.84 23.59
N TRP A 100 -25.01 -8.94 22.61
CA TRP A 100 -25.43 -7.56 22.81
C TRP A 100 -26.92 -7.40 23.12
N GLU A 101 -27.76 -8.42 22.89
CA GLU A 101 -29.20 -8.34 23.19
C GLU A 101 -29.48 -8.16 24.69
N ASP A 102 -28.66 -8.83 25.53
CA ASP A 102 -28.77 -8.79 27.00
C ASP A 102 -27.92 -7.67 27.64
N PHE A 103 -27.30 -6.80 26.83
CA PHE A 103 -26.46 -5.73 27.32
C PHE A 103 -27.28 -4.64 28.03
N PRO A 104 -26.85 -4.14 29.21
CA PRO A 104 -27.63 -3.20 30.02
C PRO A 104 -27.53 -1.75 29.52
N TYR A 105 -28.07 -1.48 28.33
CA TYR A 105 -28.10 -0.15 27.69
C TYR A 105 -28.76 0.94 28.53
N ASP A 106 -29.59 0.57 29.52
CA ASP A 106 -30.26 1.48 30.44
C ASP A 106 -29.36 1.99 31.58
N LYS A 107 -28.26 1.30 31.87
CA LYS A 107 -27.39 1.59 33.03
C LYS A 107 -26.00 2.08 32.66
N ILE A 108 -25.49 1.69 31.50
CA ILE A 108 -24.12 2.02 31.08
C ILE A 108 -24.08 2.50 29.64
N THR A 109 -23.22 3.48 29.38
CA THR A 109 -22.93 3.95 28.02
C THR A 109 -21.88 3.06 27.34
N LEU A 110 -21.88 3.02 26.00
CA LEU A 110 -20.85 2.27 25.26
C LEU A 110 -19.44 2.82 25.54
N GLU A 111 -19.29 4.13 25.74
CA GLU A 111 -17.99 4.73 26.08
C GLU A 111 -17.47 4.23 27.43
N GLU A 112 -18.33 4.19 28.45
CA GLU A 112 -17.97 3.63 29.77
C GLU A 112 -17.63 2.15 29.67
N PHE A 113 -18.40 1.38 28.90
CA PHE A 113 -18.12 -0.02 28.65
C PHE A 113 -16.75 -0.22 27.99
N TRP A 114 -16.42 0.52 26.92
CA TRP A 114 -15.12 0.40 26.25
C TRP A 114 -13.97 0.78 27.19
N ASN A 115 -14.12 1.86 27.95
CA ASN A 115 -13.10 2.32 28.87
C ASN A 115 -12.83 1.32 30.02
N GLU A 116 -13.85 0.59 30.48
CA GLU A 116 -13.68 -0.43 31.52
C GLU A 116 -13.22 -1.78 30.97
N SER A 117 -13.78 -2.21 29.84
CA SER A 117 -13.55 -3.54 29.25
C SER A 117 -12.23 -3.68 28.50
N THR A 118 -11.63 -2.58 28.02
CA THR A 118 -10.37 -2.59 27.28
C THR A 118 -9.18 -2.16 28.16
N TYR A 119 -7.98 -2.15 27.57
CA TYR A 119 -6.73 -1.80 28.26
C TYR A 119 -6.33 -0.37 27.94
N ARG A 120 -6.18 0.41 29.00
CA ARG A 120 -5.72 1.79 28.87
C ARG A 120 -4.21 1.85 28.66
N MET A 121 -3.77 3.01 28.18
CA MET A 121 -2.35 3.29 27.95
C MET A 121 -1.53 3.09 29.23
N ASP A 122 -2.02 3.54 30.38
CA ASP A 122 -1.35 3.37 31.67
C ASP A 122 -1.30 1.92 32.20
N GLU A 123 -2.09 1.01 31.63
CA GLU A 123 -2.15 -0.40 32.04
C GLU A 123 -1.27 -1.31 31.18
N GLY A 124 -1.01 -0.95 29.92
CA GLY A 124 -0.30 -1.80 28.95
C GLY A 124 0.90 -1.14 28.25
N TYR A 125 1.12 0.15 28.46
CA TYR A 125 2.10 0.93 27.71
C TYR A 125 3.01 1.71 28.65
N PHE A 126 4.33 1.66 28.44
CA PHE A 126 5.26 2.30 29.37
C PHE A 126 6.06 3.44 28.73
N LEU A 127 6.52 3.28 27.48
CA LEU A 127 7.44 4.23 26.88
C LEU A 127 7.31 4.29 25.36
N SER A 128 7.26 5.51 24.81
CA SER A 128 7.64 5.74 23.42
C SER A 128 8.50 6.97 23.25
N ALA A 129 9.38 6.91 22.26
CA ALA A 129 10.24 7.99 21.84
C ALA A 129 10.51 7.89 20.34
N LEU A 130 10.75 9.03 19.72
CA LEU A 130 11.28 9.14 18.36
C LEU A 130 12.60 9.91 18.43
N ASN A 131 13.66 9.36 17.84
CA ASN A 131 15.01 9.93 17.92
C ASN A 131 15.47 10.14 19.38
N ALA A 132 15.22 9.14 20.23
CA ALA A 132 15.48 9.14 21.67
C ALA A 132 14.75 10.23 22.50
N LEU A 133 13.80 10.96 21.89
CA LEU A 133 13.05 12.02 22.56
C LEU A 133 11.57 11.64 22.69
N ARG A 134 11.06 11.63 23.92
CA ARG A 134 9.63 11.35 24.19
C ARG A 134 8.70 12.47 23.70
N GLN A 135 9.19 13.70 23.68
CA GLN A 135 8.41 14.88 23.23
C GLN A 135 8.22 14.94 21.71
N SER A 136 8.91 14.06 20.98
CA SER A 136 8.87 13.98 19.51
C SER A 136 7.71 13.11 18.99
N VAL A 137 6.87 12.61 19.89
CA VAL A 137 5.72 11.76 19.55
C VAL A 137 4.47 12.23 20.27
N GLN A 138 3.33 12.08 19.60
CA GLN A 138 2.00 12.23 20.19
C GLN A 138 1.31 10.87 20.17
N ILE A 139 0.67 10.49 21.28
CA ILE A 139 -0.12 9.27 21.35
C ILE A 139 -1.59 9.64 21.31
N LYS A 140 -2.36 9.00 20.42
CA LYS A 140 -3.81 9.10 20.34
C LYS A 140 -4.43 7.72 20.53
N SER A 141 -5.43 7.61 21.39
CA SER A 141 -6.16 6.36 21.63
C SER A 141 -7.47 6.36 20.87
N THR A 142 -7.81 5.22 20.27
CA THR A 142 -9.08 5.01 19.54
C THR A 142 -9.62 3.63 19.90
N TYR A 143 -10.96 3.50 19.91
CA TYR A 143 -11.64 2.24 20.15
C TYR A 143 -12.02 1.57 18.83
N TYR A 144 -11.81 0.26 18.76
CA TYR A 144 -12.09 -0.62 17.65
C TYR A 144 -12.85 -1.84 18.17
N LEU A 145 -13.68 -2.45 17.32
CA LEU A 145 -14.55 -3.54 17.75
C LEU A 145 -13.76 -4.84 17.94
N ILE A 146 -12.91 -5.22 16.97
CA ILE A 146 -12.08 -6.41 17.04
C ILE A 146 -10.91 -6.21 18.00
N TRP A 147 -10.28 -5.03 17.95
CA TRP A 147 -9.00 -4.76 18.60
C TRP A 147 -9.10 -4.02 19.93
N GLY A 148 -10.32 -3.62 20.35
CA GLY A 148 -10.53 -2.86 21.58
C GLY A 148 -9.88 -1.48 21.52
N GLN A 149 -9.28 -1.05 22.63
CA GLN A 149 -8.55 0.22 22.66
C GLN A 149 -7.14 0.05 22.10
N CYS A 150 -6.84 0.75 21.00
CA CYS A 150 -5.51 0.81 20.42
C CYS A 150 -4.89 2.20 20.58
N HIS A 151 -3.57 2.26 20.50
CA HIS A 151 -2.79 3.48 20.67
C HIS A 151 -1.97 3.77 19.42
N THR A 152 -2.25 4.90 18.78
CA THR A 152 -1.52 5.39 17.61
C THR A 152 -0.44 6.38 18.03
N ILE A 153 0.80 6.08 17.67
CA ILE A 153 1.96 6.96 17.83
C ILE A 153 2.11 7.79 16.56
N LEU A 154 1.94 9.10 16.69
CA LEU A 154 2.10 10.08 15.64
C LEU A 154 3.46 10.78 15.78
N PRO A 155 4.25 10.91 14.70
CA PRO A 155 5.50 11.67 14.73
C PRO A 155 5.21 13.17 14.75
N LEU A 156 5.88 13.90 15.65
CA LEU A 156 5.81 15.36 15.70
C LEU A 156 6.99 16.06 15.03
N ILE A 157 8.01 15.31 14.64
CA ILE A 157 9.23 15.84 14.03
C ILE A 157 9.54 15.13 12.71
N GLN A 158 10.29 15.82 11.85
CA GLN A 158 10.99 15.19 10.74
C GLN A 158 12.38 14.76 11.19
N THR A 159 12.82 13.61 10.72
CA THR A 159 14.16 13.08 11.00
C THR A 159 15.05 13.27 9.77
N THR A 160 16.32 13.62 10.00
CA THR A 160 17.35 13.75 8.96
C THR A 160 18.30 12.55 8.91
N SER A 161 18.18 11.65 9.88
CA SER A 161 19.02 10.46 10.02
C SER A 161 18.17 9.20 10.19
N SER A 162 18.74 8.08 9.77
CA SER A 162 18.10 6.78 9.76
C SER A 162 18.97 5.79 10.57
N GLY A 163 18.43 5.08 11.54
CA GLY A 163 19.23 4.26 12.46
C GLY A 163 18.48 3.85 13.72
N LYS A 164 18.96 2.84 14.46
CA LYS A 164 18.36 2.38 15.74
C LYS A 164 18.17 3.53 16.74
N GLY A 165 19.09 4.50 16.75
CA GLY A 165 19.00 5.69 17.61
C GLY A 165 18.11 6.82 17.09
N SER A 166 17.72 6.82 15.81
CA SER A 166 16.97 7.91 15.17
C SER A 166 15.50 7.57 14.88
N GLY A 167 15.10 6.32 15.10
CA GLY A 167 13.73 5.88 14.89
C GLY A 167 12.91 5.75 16.16
N TYR A 168 11.83 4.99 16.07
CA TYR A 168 10.96 4.75 17.21
C TYR A 168 11.57 3.73 18.16
N SER A 169 11.48 4.04 19.45
CA SER A 169 11.72 3.09 20.52
C SER A 169 10.47 3.03 21.36
N VAL A 170 9.88 1.84 21.46
CA VAL A 170 8.62 1.60 22.17
C VAL A 170 8.83 0.45 23.14
N MET A 171 8.39 0.63 24.39
CA MET A 171 8.41 -0.41 25.39
C MET A 171 6.98 -0.68 25.85
N LEU A 172 6.57 -1.93 25.66
CA LEU A 172 5.22 -2.39 25.90
C LEU A 172 5.19 -3.33 27.10
N TYR A 173 4.11 -3.27 27.86
CA TYR A 173 3.91 -4.10 29.04
C TYR A 173 2.62 -4.91 28.88
N GLN A 174 2.73 -6.23 28.99
CA GLN A 174 1.55 -7.08 28.97
C GLN A 174 1.49 -7.86 30.27
N LYS A 175 0.44 -7.62 31.04
CA LYS A 175 0.07 -8.52 32.13
C LYS A 175 -0.49 -9.81 31.54
N GLU A 176 -0.09 -10.94 32.11
CA GLU A 176 -0.57 -12.27 31.75
C GLU A 176 -2.04 -12.40 32.19
N ILE A 177 -2.89 -12.87 31.28
CA ILE A 177 -4.33 -12.99 31.49
C ILE A 177 -4.75 -14.37 31.00
N SER A 178 -5.60 -15.04 31.78
CA SER A 178 -6.21 -16.29 31.36
C SER A 178 -7.27 -15.97 30.31
N TYR A 179 -6.98 -16.32 29.05
CA TYR A 179 -7.89 -16.20 27.91
C TYR A 179 -8.07 -17.57 27.27
N ILE A 180 -9.30 -17.90 26.91
CA ILE A 180 -9.60 -19.13 26.18
C ILE A 180 -9.48 -18.81 24.70
N HIS A 181 -8.36 -19.22 24.11
CA HIS A 181 -8.06 -18.98 22.71
C HIS A 181 -8.93 -19.85 21.79
N SER A 182 -9.61 -19.22 20.82
CA SER A 182 -10.30 -19.89 19.72
C SER A 182 -9.36 -20.05 18.52
N GLU A 183 -9.59 -21.05 17.67
CA GLU A 183 -8.75 -21.31 16.48
C GLU A 183 -8.74 -20.16 15.46
N ASN A 184 -9.77 -19.31 15.47
CA ASN A 184 -9.88 -18.13 14.59
C ASN A 184 -9.39 -16.83 15.23
N ASP A 185 -8.87 -16.89 16.46
CA ASP A 185 -8.42 -15.69 17.16
C ASP A 185 -7.00 -15.28 16.73
N PRO A 186 -6.70 -13.97 16.71
CA PRO A 186 -5.33 -13.51 16.60
C PRO A 186 -4.42 -14.11 17.67
N GLU A 187 -3.13 -14.23 17.36
CA GLU A 187 -2.13 -14.68 18.33
C GLU A 187 -2.03 -13.69 19.52
N GLU A 188 -1.75 -14.19 20.72
CA GLU A 188 -1.60 -13.33 21.90
C GLU A 188 -0.33 -12.47 21.80
N GLY A 189 -0.49 -11.16 22.03
CA GLY A 189 0.63 -10.21 22.05
C GLY A 189 0.22 -8.81 21.63
N TRP A 190 1.18 -8.06 21.11
CA TRP A 190 0.94 -6.74 20.53
C TRP A 190 0.97 -6.83 19.01
N HIS A 191 -0.10 -6.36 18.37
CA HIS A 191 -0.19 -6.21 16.93
C HIS A 191 0.11 -4.76 16.56
N ILE A 192 1.05 -4.59 15.63
CA ILE A 192 1.59 -3.29 15.24
C ILE A 192 1.25 -3.05 13.77
N PHE A 193 0.48 -1.99 13.52
CA PHE A 193 0.04 -1.56 12.20
C PHE A 193 0.80 -0.30 11.81
N VAL A 194 1.45 -0.32 10.64
CA VAL A 194 2.19 0.83 10.11
C VAL A 194 1.37 1.45 8.99
N HIS A 195 1.08 2.75 9.12
CA HIS A 195 0.24 3.46 8.16
C HIS A 195 0.71 4.91 7.96
N PRO A 196 0.26 5.60 6.89
CA PRO A 196 0.58 7.00 6.68
C PRO A 196 0.14 7.85 7.88
N ALA A 197 0.93 8.87 8.22
CA ALA A 197 0.60 9.75 9.34
C ALA A 197 -0.60 10.70 9.07
N THR A 198 -0.98 10.85 7.80
CA THR A 198 -2.14 11.65 7.37
C THR A 198 -3.45 10.93 7.59
N ASP A 199 -3.44 9.60 7.51
CA ASP A 199 -4.65 8.79 7.43
C ASP A 199 -4.77 7.99 8.73
N PRO A 200 -5.89 8.13 9.47
CA PRO A 200 -6.10 7.32 10.65
C PRO A 200 -6.24 5.86 10.23
N TRP A 201 -5.56 4.96 10.95
CA TRP A 201 -5.81 3.54 10.79
C TRP A 201 -7.25 3.24 11.20
N THR A 202 -7.91 2.37 10.46
CA THR A 202 -9.26 1.90 10.75
C THR A 202 -9.28 0.40 10.63
N GLU A 203 -10.00 -0.26 11.52
CA GLU A 203 -10.31 -1.67 11.39
C GLU A 203 -11.11 -1.89 10.10
N SER A 204 -10.51 -2.53 9.10
CA SER A 204 -11.23 -2.92 7.90
C SER A 204 -12.04 -4.20 8.21
N THR A 205 -13.36 -4.16 7.96
CA THR A 205 -14.22 -5.35 8.03
C THR A 205 -14.08 -6.24 6.79
N GLN A 206 -13.26 -5.84 5.81
CA GLN A 206 -12.87 -6.70 4.70
C GLN A 206 -11.71 -7.60 5.17
N GLU A 207 -12.09 -8.62 5.92
CA GLU A 207 -11.33 -9.87 5.98
C GLU A 207 -10.84 -10.20 4.54
N TYR A 208 -9.52 -10.29 4.35
CA TYR A 208 -8.86 -10.83 3.14
C TYR A 208 -8.69 -9.96 1.87
N THR A 209 -8.28 -8.68 1.95
CA THR A 209 -7.55 -8.06 0.81
C THR A 209 -6.02 -8.18 0.92
N GLY A 210 -5.49 -8.62 2.07
CA GLY A 210 -4.05 -8.77 2.29
C GLY A 210 -3.31 -7.46 2.55
N GLU A 211 -4.03 -6.37 2.82
CA GLU A 211 -3.45 -5.02 2.98
C GLU A 211 -3.17 -4.62 4.45
N ASP A 212 -3.79 -5.29 5.44
CA ASP A 212 -3.52 -5.04 6.87
C ASP A 212 -2.54 -6.08 7.43
N GLU A 213 -1.31 -6.12 6.90
CA GLU A 213 -0.24 -6.95 7.47
C GLU A 213 0.19 -6.38 8.84
N SER A 214 -0.37 -6.93 9.92
CA SER A 214 0.05 -6.59 11.28
C SER A 214 1.38 -7.25 11.61
N LEU A 215 2.28 -6.53 12.27
CA LEU A 215 3.48 -7.10 12.86
C LEU A 215 3.17 -7.56 14.28
N LEU A 216 3.30 -8.86 14.53
CA LEU A 216 3.13 -9.44 15.85
C LEU A 216 4.42 -9.28 16.68
N LEU A 217 4.27 -8.78 17.90
CA LEU A 217 5.28 -8.81 18.94
C LEU A 217 4.79 -9.71 20.08
N ALA A 218 5.43 -10.87 20.25
CA ALA A 218 5.12 -11.79 21.32
C ALA A 218 5.72 -11.35 22.67
N VAL A 219 5.21 -11.95 23.75
CA VAL A 219 5.58 -11.55 25.11
C VAL A 219 7.00 -12.01 25.44
N GLY A 220 7.85 -11.07 25.85
CA GLY A 220 9.25 -11.34 26.18
C GLY A 220 10.21 -11.21 25.00
N GLU A 221 9.75 -10.76 23.85
CA GLU A 221 10.57 -10.57 22.65
C GLU A 221 10.97 -9.10 22.42
N GLU A 222 12.07 -8.92 21.67
CA GLU A 222 12.49 -7.64 21.10
C GLU A 222 12.37 -7.70 19.57
N LEU A 223 11.54 -6.83 18.98
CA LEU A 223 11.34 -6.75 17.54
C LEU A 223 12.09 -5.55 16.96
N HIS A 224 12.94 -5.83 15.97
CA HIS A 224 13.62 -4.82 15.17
C HIS A 224 13.08 -4.77 13.75
N VAL A 225 12.28 -3.75 13.46
CA VAL A 225 11.69 -3.57 12.13
C VAL A 225 12.52 -2.58 11.34
N ARG A 226 12.69 -2.85 10.04
CA ARG A 226 13.24 -1.91 9.09
C ARG A 226 12.22 -1.58 8.01
N ILE A 227 11.92 -0.30 7.83
CA ILE A 227 10.87 0.12 6.88
C ILE A 227 11.47 0.89 5.72
N GLY A 228 11.06 0.50 4.50
CA GLY A 228 11.23 1.25 3.27
C GLY A 228 9.92 1.93 2.90
N VAL A 229 10.00 3.13 2.34
CA VAL A 229 8.82 3.87 1.88
C VAL A 229 8.81 3.88 0.36
N GLN A 230 7.65 3.51 -0.20
CA GLN A 230 7.40 3.56 -1.64
C GLN A 230 6.22 4.51 -1.89
N GLU A 231 6.36 5.38 -2.90
CA GLU A 231 5.31 6.29 -3.36
C GLU A 231 4.92 5.86 -4.78
N TYR A 232 3.64 5.60 -4.99
CA TYR A 232 3.10 5.27 -6.31
C TYR A 232 2.42 6.52 -6.89
N HIS A 233 2.67 6.80 -8.16
CA HIS A 233 1.96 7.80 -8.92
C HIS A 233 1.26 7.10 -10.08
N LEU A 234 -0.06 7.07 -10.02
CA LEU A 234 -0.90 6.48 -11.05
C LEU A 234 -1.23 7.55 -12.10
N VAL A 235 -1.35 7.13 -13.36
CA VAL A 235 -1.79 8.01 -14.45
C VAL A 235 -3.28 7.79 -14.65
N ASP A 236 -4.05 8.86 -14.61
CA ASP A 236 -5.50 8.82 -14.86
C ASP A 236 -5.79 8.20 -16.23
N LYS A 237 -6.57 7.12 -16.26
CA LYS A 237 -7.04 6.56 -17.52
C LYS A 237 -8.29 7.33 -17.95
N ALA A 238 -8.44 7.57 -19.26
CA ALA A 238 -9.62 8.23 -19.82
C ALA A 238 -10.95 7.48 -19.55
N ASP A 239 -10.88 6.20 -19.17
CA ASP A 239 -12.02 5.35 -18.79
C ASP A 239 -12.21 5.23 -17.26
N ASP A 240 -11.33 5.81 -16.43
CA ASP A 240 -11.52 5.85 -14.98
C ASP A 240 -12.50 6.98 -14.65
N HIS A 241 -13.79 6.66 -14.74
CA HIS A 241 -14.88 7.47 -14.21
C HIS A 241 -14.88 7.47 -12.67
N CYS A 242 -13.83 8.00 -12.06
CA CYS A 242 -13.90 8.48 -10.68
C CYS A 242 -14.29 9.97 -10.75
N ASN A 243 -15.47 10.29 -10.23
CA ASN A 243 -16.17 11.56 -10.40
C ASN A 243 -15.33 12.78 -10.02
N ALA A 244 -15.02 13.62 -11.00
CA ALA A 244 -14.48 14.97 -10.82
C ALA A 244 -15.52 15.98 -10.30
N SER A 245 -16.39 15.58 -9.37
CA SER A 245 -17.34 16.50 -8.74
C SER A 245 -17.49 16.21 -7.25
N LEU A 246 -17.36 17.28 -6.46
CA LEU A 246 -17.47 17.43 -5.00
C LEU A 246 -16.17 17.23 -4.22
N ASP A 247 -15.51 18.37 -3.92
CA ASP A 247 -15.08 18.89 -2.60
C ASP A 247 -14.87 17.94 -1.39
N HIS A 248 -14.56 16.68 -1.62
CA HIS A 248 -14.26 15.68 -0.60
C HIS A 248 -13.01 14.90 -1.00
N SER A 249 -11.86 15.34 -0.47
CA SER A 249 -10.76 14.49 0.03
C SER A 249 -10.53 13.14 -0.67
N HIS A 250 -10.44 13.11 -2.00
CA HIS A 250 -9.88 11.99 -2.76
C HIS A 250 -9.25 12.54 -4.04
N GLU A 251 -7.98 12.15 -4.24
CA GLU A 251 -7.27 12.17 -5.53
C GLU A 251 -6.80 13.53 -6.08
N GLU A 252 -5.89 14.17 -5.33
CA GLU A 252 -4.72 14.79 -5.97
C GLU A 252 -3.68 13.68 -6.19
N GLY A 253 -3.82 12.93 -7.29
CA GLY A 253 -2.88 11.90 -7.77
C GLY A 253 -2.49 10.87 -6.71
N SER A 254 -3.38 9.90 -6.45
CA SER A 254 -3.24 8.77 -5.51
C SER A 254 -1.79 8.43 -5.12
N LYS A 255 -1.29 9.13 -4.09
CA LYS A 255 -0.05 8.82 -3.40
C LYS A 255 -0.32 7.70 -2.42
N VAL A 256 -0.28 6.47 -2.90
CA VAL A 256 -0.33 5.33 -1.99
C VAL A 256 1.05 5.20 -1.36
N LEU A 257 1.13 5.45 -0.06
CA LEU A 257 2.35 5.24 0.71
C LEU A 257 2.28 3.82 1.28
N VAL A 258 2.86 2.87 0.56
CA VAL A 258 2.98 1.50 1.05
C VAL A 258 4.28 1.43 1.85
N ALA A 259 4.14 1.21 3.16
CA ALA A 259 5.26 0.88 4.03
C ALA A 259 5.65 -0.59 3.80
N GLN A 260 6.30 -0.89 2.68
CA GLN A 260 6.77 -2.24 2.40
C GLN A 260 8.07 -2.49 3.18
N ILE A 261 8.05 -3.48 4.07
CA ILE A 261 9.23 -3.96 4.81
C ILE A 261 10.21 -4.52 3.77
N THR A 262 11.17 -3.69 3.37
CA THR A 262 12.12 -4.00 2.30
C THR A 262 13.52 -3.57 2.73
N ASP A 263 14.51 -4.31 2.25
CA ASP A 263 15.89 -4.29 2.73
C ASP A 263 16.72 -3.03 2.39
N THR A 264 16.10 -1.94 1.93
CA THR A 264 16.84 -0.86 1.23
C THR A 264 16.37 0.58 1.46
N PHE A 265 16.15 1.01 2.71
CA PHE A 265 16.65 2.26 3.36
C PHE A 265 16.32 2.13 4.87
N ARG A 266 17.06 2.74 5.80
CA ARG A 266 17.21 2.23 7.19
C ARG A 266 16.44 3.00 8.27
N ILE A 267 15.12 2.87 8.29
CA ILE A 267 14.30 3.33 9.42
C ILE A 267 14.21 2.20 10.44
N TRP A 268 14.67 2.40 11.68
CA TRP A 268 14.72 1.33 12.69
C TRP A 268 13.64 1.53 13.75
N TYR A 269 13.03 0.41 14.15
CA TYR A 269 12.15 0.34 15.30
C TYR A 269 12.79 -0.59 16.32
N THR A 270 12.62 -0.29 17.60
CA THR A 270 12.92 -1.24 18.68
C THR A 270 11.70 -1.34 19.55
N PHE A 271 11.02 -2.48 19.48
CA PHE A 271 9.94 -2.83 20.40
C PHE A 271 10.48 -3.83 21.40
N CYS A 272 10.31 -3.60 22.70
CA CYS A 272 10.68 -4.56 23.74
C CYS A 272 9.46 -4.80 24.63
N MET A 273 9.08 -6.07 24.80
CA MET A 273 7.99 -6.46 25.69
C MET A 273 8.54 -7.13 26.96
N ILE A 274 8.13 -6.67 28.14
CA ILE A 274 8.57 -7.24 29.44
C ILE A 274 7.43 -8.04 30.07
N LYS A 275 7.70 -9.30 30.45
CA LYS A 275 6.76 -10.13 31.23
C LYS A 275 6.79 -9.71 32.71
N GLY A 276 5.66 -9.25 33.24
CA GLY A 276 5.56 -8.80 34.62
C GLY A 276 5.26 -9.91 35.61
N ASN A 277 6.28 -10.41 36.32
CA ASN A 277 6.09 -10.93 37.68
C ASN A 277 6.58 -9.84 38.64
N ILE A 278 5.63 -9.13 39.27
CA ILE A 278 5.98 -8.19 40.33
C ILE A 278 6.50 -9.01 41.52
N PHE A 279 7.81 -8.95 41.73
CA PHE A 279 8.42 -9.19 43.02
C PHE A 279 7.73 -8.27 44.04
N ARG A 280 7.00 -8.87 44.99
CA ARG A 280 6.76 -8.23 46.28
C ARG A 280 8.10 -8.08 46.99
N SER A 281 8.50 -6.84 47.26
CA SER A 281 9.38 -6.48 48.38
C SER A 281 8.84 -5.21 49.00
#